data_AF-E4MZP5-F1
#
_entry.id   AF-E4MZP5-F1
#
_cell.length_a   1.000
_cell.length_b   1.000
_cell.length_c   1.000
_cell.angle_alpha   90.00
_cell.angle_beta   90.00
_cell.angle_gamma   90.00
#
_symmetry.space_group_name_H-M   'P 1'
#
loop_
_entity.id
_entity.type
_entity.pdbx_description
1 polymer ?
#
loop_
_entity_poly.entity_id
_entity_poly.type
_entity_poly.pdbx_seq_one_letter_code
_entity_poly.pdbx_strand_id
1 'polypeptide(L)' 'MSQVPTTHHDHLLLADTPNAASWARRHTRDVLERWQTPSGLIDTVLLVVSELIGNAVRTRPARSSPNG' A
#
# COMPACT_ATOMS: atom_id res chain seq x y z
N MET A 1 -18.56 -9.24 30.16
CA MET A 1 -17.27 -8.59 29.83
C MET A 1 -17.40 -8.05 28.42
N SER A 2 -17.54 -6.73 28.25
CA SER A 2 -17.69 -6.12 26.92
C SER A 2 -16.31 -5.90 26.33
N GLN A 3 -15.96 -6.65 25.28
CA GLN A 3 -14.74 -6.37 24.51
C GLN A 3 -14.97 -5.11 23.67
N VAL A 4 -14.08 -4.12 23.82
CA VAL A 4 -13.99 -2.99 22.91
C VAL A 4 -13.44 -3.54 21.58
N PRO A 5 -14.06 -3.27 20.42
CA PRO A 5 -13.49 -3.69 19.14
C PRO A 5 -12.12 -3.04 18.99
N THR A 6 -11.05 -3.83 18.98
CA THR A 6 -9.72 -3.33 18.65
C THR A 6 -9.69 -3.00 17.17
N THR A 7 -9.47 -1.74 16.83
CA THR A 7 -9.24 -1.33 15.44
C THR A 7 -7.94 -1.97 14.95
N HIS A 8 -8.03 -2.84 13.94
CA HIS A 8 -6.86 -3.45 13.33
C HIS A 8 -6.19 -2.44 12.39
N HIS A 9 -4.93 -2.12 12.66
CA HIS A 9 -4.07 -1.28 11.80
C HIS A 9 -2.81 -2.05 11.41
N ASP A 10 -2.37 -1.90 10.17
CA ASP A 10 -1.10 -2.44 9.66
C ASP A 10 -0.41 -1.34 8.84
N HIS A 11 0.93 -1.29 8.90
CA HIS A 11 1.74 -0.23 8.29
C HIS A 11 2.97 -0.82 7.59
N LEU A 12 3.22 -0.36 6.36
CA LEU A 12 4.40 -0.71 5.57
C LEU A 12 5.08 0.55 5.04
N LEU A 13 6.36 0.72 5.34
CA LEU A 13 7.21 1.77 4.77
C LEU A 13 7.99 1.21 3.58
N LEU A 14 7.98 1.93 2.45
CA LEU A 14 8.63 1.51 1.20
C LEU A 14 9.58 2.58 0.69
N ALA A 15 10.68 2.14 0.08
CA ALA A 15 11.54 3.02 -0.70
C ALA A 15 10.83 3.49 -1.97
N ASP A 16 11.04 4.74 -2.35
CA ASP A 16 10.48 5.37 -3.56
C ASP A 16 11.17 4.83 -4.83
N THR A 17 10.82 3.59 -5.18
CA THR A 17 11.39 2.85 -6.30
C THR A 17 10.28 2.12 -7.06
N PRO A 18 10.50 1.76 -8.35
CA PRO A 18 9.48 1.09 -9.15
C PRO A 18 8.98 -0.25 -8.57
N ASN A 19 9.74 -0.91 -7.71
CA ASN A 19 9.33 -2.17 -7.10
C ASN A 19 8.37 -1.99 -5.89
N ALA A 20 8.16 -0.76 -5.40
CA ALA A 20 7.33 -0.47 -4.24
C ALA A 20 5.90 -0.98 -4.41
N ALA A 21 5.30 -0.83 -5.59
CA ALA A 21 3.95 -1.30 -5.86
C ALA A 21 3.81 -2.83 -5.69
N SER A 22 4.85 -3.60 -6.08
CA SER A 22 4.84 -5.06 -5.91
C SER A 22 4.91 -5.47 -4.45
N TRP A 23 5.72 -4.80 -3.63
CA TRP A 23 5.80 -5.04 -2.19
C TRP A 23 4.52 -4.63 -1.47
N ALA A 24 3.96 -3.47 -1.82
CA ALA A 24 2.69 -3.00 -1.29
C ALA A 24 1.56 -3.99 -1.56
N ARG A 25 1.42 -4.46 -2.81
CA ARG A 25 0.41 -5.48 -3.18
C ARG A 25 0.55 -6.75 -2.35
N ARG A 26 1.76 -7.28 -2.19
CA ARG A 26 1.99 -8.51 -1.40
C ARG A 26 1.52 -8.32 0.04
N HIS A 27 1.97 -7.24 0.69
CA HIS A 27 1.59 -6.95 2.07
C HIS A 27 0.08 -6.73 2.22
N THR A 28 -0.55 -5.95 1.34
CA THR A 28 -2.00 -5.73 1.38
C THR A 28 -2.78 -7.03 1.22
N ARG A 29 -2.37 -7.93 0.31
CA ARG A 29 -2.99 -9.25 0.16
C ARG A 29 -2.89 -10.03 1.48
N ASP A 30 -1.70 -10.12 2.06
CA ASP A 30 -1.47 -10.86 3.29
C ASP A 30 -2.35 -10.33 4.44
N VAL A 31 -2.52 -9.00 4.56
CA VAL A 31 -3.39 -8.37 5.57
C VAL A 31 -4.86 -8.71 5.33
N LEU A 32 -5.34 -8.54 4.10
CA LEU A 32 -6.76 -8.76 3.78
C LEU A 32 -7.16 -10.24 3.87
N GLU A 33 -6.24 -11.16 3.55
CA GLU A 33 -6.44 -12.60 3.76
C GLU A 33 -6.53 -12.93 5.25
N ARG A 34 -5.70 -12.32 6.12
CA ARG A 34 -5.83 -12.47 7.58
C ARG A 34 -7.16 -11.94 8.11
N TRP A 35 -7.72 -10.92 7.47
CA TRP A 35 -9.05 -10.38 7.80
C TRP A 35 -10.20 -11.15 7.14
N GLN A 36 -9.91 -12.25 6.43
CA GLN A 36 -10.88 -13.10 5.75
C GLN A 36 -11.73 -12.34 4.71
N THR A 37 -11.11 -11.36 4.05
CA THR A 37 -11.76 -10.55 3.02
C THR A 37 -12.07 -11.40 1.77
N PRO A 38 -13.25 -11.26 1.12
CA PRO A 38 -13.55 -11.96 -0.12
C PRO A 38 -12.53 -11.68 -1.23
N SER A 39 -12.11 -12.72 -1.95
CA SER A 39 -11.06 -12.63 -2.98
C SER A 39 -11.33 -11.57 -4.06
N GLY A 40 -12.57 -11.45 -4.54
CA GLY A 40 -12.93 -10.41 -5.53
C GLY A 40 -12.75 -8.98 -5.01
N LEU A 41 -12.93 -8.76 -3.70
CA LEU A 41 -12.66 -7.48 -3.07
C LEU A 41 -11.15 -7.26 -2.91
N ILE A 42 -10.39 -8.30 -2.56
CA ILE A 42 -8.92 -8.25 -2.49
C ILE A 42 -8.34 -7.79 -3.83
N ASP A 43 -8.76 -8.40 -4.95
CA ASP A 43 -8.21 -8.07 -6.26
C ASP A 43 -8.50 -6.61 -6.65
N THR A 44 -9.68 -6.09 -6.29
CA THR A 44 -10.03 -4.68 -6.48
C THR A 44 -9.12 -3.76 -5.66
N VAL A 45 -8.90 -4.07 -4.38
CA VAL A 45 -8.01 -3.28 -3.52
C VAL A 45 -6.57 -3.30 -4.03
N LEU A 46 -6.08 -4.43 -4.52
CA LEU A 46 -4.72 -4.55 -5.06
C LEU A 46 -4.50 -3.68 -6.31
N LEU A 47 -5.54 -3.51 -7.15
CA LEU A 47 -5.49 -2.58 -8.27
C LEU A 47 -5.35 -1.13 -7.77
N VAL A 48 -6.20 -0.71 -6.83
CA VAL A 48 -6.17 0.64 -6.26
C VAL A 48 -4.81 0.94 -5.59
N VAL A 49 -4.31 0.01 -4.78
CA VAL A 49 -2.99 0.15 -4.14
C VAL A 49 -1.87 0.29 -5.17
N SER A 50 -1.92 -0.48 -6.26
CA SER A 50 -0.91 -0.39 -7.33
C SER A 50 -0.90 0.97 -8.00
N GLU A 51 -2.07 1.53 -8.31
CA GLU A 51 -2.17 2.84 -8.95
C GLU A 51 -1.73 3.97 -8.01
N LEU A 52 -2.11 3.92 -6.73
CA LEU A 52 -1.71 4.92 -5.75
C LEU A 52 -0.18 4.94 -5.56
N ILE A 53 0.44 3.78 -5.36
CA ILE A 53 1.89 3.68 -5.20
C ILE A 53 2.61 4.01 -6.52
N GLY A 54 2.08 3.54 -7.66
CA GLY A 54 2.63 3.86 -8.98
C GLY A 54 2.59 5.36 -9.27
N ASN A 55 1.52 6.04 -8.88
CA ASN A 55 1.41 7.49 -8.98
C ASN A 55 2.43 8.18 -8.07
N ALA A 56 2.56 7.77 -6.81
CA ALA A 56 3.54 8.33 -5.88
C ALA A 56 4.98 8.22 -6.38
N VAL A 57 5.35 7.07 -6.95
CA VAL A 57 6.69 6.85 -7.53
C VAL A 57 6.93 7.74 -8.76
N ARG A 58 5.91 7.96 -9.59
CA ARG A 58 6.01 8.79 -10.81
C ARG A 58 6.00 10.29 -10.52
N THR A 59 5.23 10.74 -9.54
CA THR A 59 5.06 12.16 -9.22
C THR A 59 6.15 12.71 -8.30
N ARG A 60 7.16 11.89 -7.97
CA ARG A 60 8.35 12.32 -7.25
C ARG A 60 8.91 13.57 -7.96
N PRO A 61 8.92 14.75 -7.30
CA PRO A 61 9.57 15.91 -7.88
C PRO A 61 11.04 15.53 -8.12
N ALA A 62 11.52 15.76 -9.35
CA ALA A 62 12.95 15.78 -9.59
C ALA A 62 13.51 16.72 -8.52
N ARG A 63 14.46 16.23 -7.70
CA ARG A 63 15.16 17.09 -6.75
C ARG A 63 15.62 18.28 -7.59
N SER A 64 15.04 19.45 -7.34
CA SER A 64 15.50 20.70 -7.92
C SER A 64 16.97 20.75 -7.57
N SER A 65 17.85 20.58 -8.57
CA SER A 65 19.27 20.84 -8.39
C SER A 65 19.36 22.26 -7.84
N PRO A 66 19.83 22.46 -6.60
CA PRO A 66 20.41 23.74 -6.28
C PRO A 66 21.75 23.79 -7.02
N ASN A 67 22.03 24.95 -7.64
CA ASN A 67 23.27 25.36 -8.32
C ASN A 67 23.16 25.32 -9.85
N GLY A 68 23.36 26.43 -10.57
CA GLY A 68 23.76 27.78 -10.15
C GLY A 68 23.71 28.73 -11.33
#